data_AF-A0A4U5PFC3-F1
#
_entry.id   AF-A0A4U5PFC3-F1
#
_cell.length_a   1.000
_cell.length_b   1.000
_cell.length_c   1.000
_cell.angle_alpha   90.00
_cell.angle_beta   90.00
_cell.angle_gamma   90.00
#
_symmetry.space_group_name_H-M   'P 1'
#
loop_
_entity.id
_entity.type
_entity.pdbx_description
1 polymer ?
#
loop_
_entity_poly.entity_id
_entity_poly.type
_entity_poly.pdbx_seq_one_letter_code
_entity_poly.pdbx_strand_id
1 'polypeptide(L)'
;MVPISAETSKKIRMNKRALEAEIQNLKFSRSRGRNVDEYLTITEYYVEIEPLRMPSTVCASKECLEMVSVAGSNELQPLYSRVCHEGCQLDDVHPDTYPNHAIRHCRVFDNGRTNSCRSCGCSWRNHVHVKYKQIYRQRQVKNSALLEVLKRKSIHEMTMEDVIASYESQLRDLERDEEAIKKMCAKFSTFLRNNSMKIKSDVYAEYLRHAVEMAEEEMLVGGSGEKAAEYEKYLRDYENEVELLQSAASCGEVVTIEDIFELKQELAELMKRHEEIETLLNIAEGKHVQFSSATKGIGSDATTSYTGSQTNAAGSLTPRPSDTTYALKPKYSTTHIYQARRY
;
A
#
# COMPACT_ATOMS: atom_id res chain seq x y z
N MET A 1 5.69 -10.26 3.94
CA MET A 1 4.83 -10.72 2.83
C MET A 1 3.54 -9.92 2.75
N VAL A 2 2.76 -9.79 3.83
CA VAL A 2 1.43 -9.12 3.78
C VAL A 2 1.43 -7.67 3.29
N PRO A 3 2.35 -6.77 3.70
CA PRO A 3 2.40 -5.41 3.14
C PRO A 3 2.81 -5.39 1.66
N ILE A 4 3.56 -6.40 1.22
CA ILE A 4 4.09 -6.46 -0.14
C ILE A 4 3.02 -6.95 -1.11
N SER A 5 2.29 -8.01 -0.74
CA SER A 5 1.15 -8.49 -1.53
C SER A 5 0.02 -7.47 -1.56
N ALA A 6 -0.26 -6.81 -0.43
CA ALA A 6 -1.23 -5.71 -0.32
C ALA A 6 -1.02 -4.62 -1.39
N GLU A 7 0.18 -4.08 -1.46
CA GLU A 7 0.50 -2.95 -2.34
C GLU A 7 0.58 -3.36 -3.81
N THR A 8 1.19 -4.51 -4.08
CA THR A 8 1.25 -5.05 -5.44
C THR A 8 -0.15 -5.32 -5.97
N SER A 9 -1.03 -5.94 -5.16
CA SER A 9 -2.43 -6.16 -5.55
C SER A 9 -3.19 -4.85 -5.77
N LYS A 10 -2.90 -3.79 -5.01
CA LYS A 10 -3.54 -2.48 -5.21
C LYS A 10 -3.11 -1.83 -6.53
N LYS A 11 -1.82 -1.86 -6.86
CA LYS A 11 -1.31 -1.41 -8.17
C LYS A 11 -1.92 -2.21 -9.33
N ILE A 12 -1.98 -3.53 -9.20
CA ILE A 12 -2.57 -4.41 -10.21
C ILE A 12 -4.03 -4.00 -10.48
N ARG A 13 -4.84 -3.82 -9.43
CA ARG A 13 -6.25 -3.39 -9.56
C ARG A 13 -6.39 -2.04 -10.26
N MET A 14 -5.58 -1.04 -9.92
CA MET A 14 -5.62 0.27 -10.57
C MET A 14 -5.34 0.17 -12.08
N ASN A 15 -4.34 -0.62 -12.47
CA ASN A 15 -4.03 -0.84 -13.88
C ASN A 15 -5.14 -1.62 -14.60
N LYS A 16 -5.75 -2.64 -13.96
CA LYS A 16 -6.90 -3.36 -14.54
C LYS A 16 -8.06 -2.42 -14.83
N ARG A 17 -8.49 -1.61 -13.85
CA ARG A 17 -9.58 -0.64 -14.06
C ARG A 17 -9.29 0.35 -15.16
N ALA A 18 -8.05 0.86 -15.24
CA ALA A 18 -7.65 1.78 -16.29
C ALA A 18 -7.72 1.14 -17.69
N LEU A 19 -7.21 -0.09 -17.83
CA LEU A 19 -7.30 -0.84 -19.08
C LEU A 19 -8.75 -1.17 -19.46
N GLU A 20 -9.57 -1.58 -18.50
CA GLU A 20 -11.00 -1.86 -18.71
C GLU A 20 -11.76 -0.61 -19.17
N ALA A 21 -11.52 0.53 -18.51
CA ALA A 21 -12.10 1.81 -18.90
C ALA A 21 -11.71 2.17 -20.33
N GLU A 22 -10.44 1.98 -20.72
CA GLU A 22 -10.03 2.27 -22.09
C GLU A 22 -10.54 1.28 -23.13
N ILE A 23 -10.65 -0.01 -22.78
CA ILE A 23 -11.33 -0.98 -23.63
C ILE A 23 -12.78 -0.55 -23.87
N GLN A 24 -13.50 -0.13 -22.83
CA GLN A 24 -14.87 0.36 -22.96
C GLN A 24 -14.92 1.63 -23.82
N ASN A 25 -14.04 2.61 -23.58
CA ASN A 25 -13.97 3.83 -24.39
C ASN A 25 -13.74 3.51 -25.87
N LEU A 26 -12.79 2.62 -26.18
CA LEU A 26 -12.47 2.18 -27.54
C LEU A 26 -13.66 1.47 -28.21
N LYS A 27 -14.42 0.65 -27.46
CA LYS A 27 -15.63 -0.07 -27.92
C LYS A 27 -16.83 0.87 -28.14
N PHE A 28 -17.06 1.85 -27.27
CA PHE A 28 -18.22 2.74 -27.34
C PHE A 28 -18.07 3.88 -28.32
N SER A 29 -16.88 4.44 -28.48
CA SER A 29 -16.69 5.50 -29.49
C SER A 29 -16.61 4.86 -30.89
N ARG A 30 -17.57 5.19 -31.78
CA ARG A 30 -17.53 4.73 -33.19
C ARG A 30 -16.44 5.49 -33.93
N SER A 31 -15.29 4.84 -34.08
CA SER A 31 -14.27 5.00 -35.14
C SER A 31 -14.44 6.18 -36.12
N ARG A 32 -14.01 7.38 -35.73
CA ARG A 32 -13.52 8.39 -36.68
C ARG A 32 -12.30 9.08 -36.10
N GLY A 33 -11.14 8.88 -36.75
CA GLY A 33 -9.92 9.66 -36.50
C GLY A 33 -8.89 9.10 -35.52
N ARG A 34 -9.06 7.89 -34.97
CA ARG A 34 -8.06 7.28 -34.08
C ARG A 34 -6.93 6.63 -34.87
N ASN A 35 -5.69 6.96 -34.52
CA ASN A 35 -4.50 6.35 -35.10
C ASN A 35 -3.93 5.31 -34.12
N VAL A 36 -3.56 4.12 -34.63
CA VAL A 36 -2.91 3.06 -33.84
C VAL A 36 -1.61 3.55 -33.19
N ASP A 37 -0.92 4.50 -33.82
CA ASP A 37 0.31 5.13 -33.32
C ASP A 37 0.16 5.67 -31.89
N GLU A 38 -1.03 6.21 -31.55
CA GLU A 38 -1.32 6.81 -30.24
C GLU A 38 -1.39 5.77 -29.11
N TYR A 39 -1.57 4.49 -29.45
CA TYR A 39 -1.74 3.37 -28.52
C TYR A 39 -0.50 2.47 -28.38
N LEU A 40 0.60 2.84 -29.05
CA LEU A 40 1.90 2.20 -28.86
C LEU A 40 2.46 2.45 -27.45
N THR A 41 1.92 3.45 -26.75
CA THR A 41 2.15 3.71 -25.33
C THR A 41 0.86 3.59 -24.56
N ILE A 42 0.96 3.11 -23.32
CA ILE A 42 -0.14 3.04 -22.37
C ILE A 42 0.25 3.77 -21.09
N THR A 43 -0.78 4.29 -20.43
CA THR A 43 -0.65 4.82 -19.08
C THR A 43 -0.59 3.66 -18.09
N GLU A 44 0.53 3.54 -17.38
CA GLU A 44 0.71 2.60 -16.28
C GLU A 44 0.73 3.34 -14.95
N TYR A 45 -0.03 2.82 -13.99
CA TYR A 45 0.00 3.26 -12.59
C TYR A 45 1.09 2.50 -11.84
N TYR A 46 1.90 3.25 -11.09
CA TYR A 46 2.93 2.70 -10.23
C TYR A 46 2.87 3.35 -8.85
N VAL A 47 3.47 2.67 -7.87
CA VAL A 47 3.56 3.13 -6.49
C VAL A 47 4.99 3.57 -6.21
N GLU A 48 5.17 4.85 -5.98
CA GLU A 48 6.41 5.41 -5.48
C GLU A 48 6.40 5.34 -3.95
N ILE A 49 7.49 4.85 -3.36
CA ILE A 49 7.62 4.69 -1.91
C ILE A 49 8.65 5.68 -1.41
N GLU A 50 8.18 6.68 -0.66
CA GLU A 50 9.04 7.67 -0.02
C GLU A 50 9.21 7.35 1.47
N PRO A 51 10.41 6.99 1.96
CA PRO A 51 10.62 6.75 3.37
C PRO A 51 10.35 8.03 4.17
N LEU A 52 9.69 7.88 5.32
CA LEU A 52 9.50 8.99 6.24
C LEU A 52 10.79 9.20 7.05
N ARG A 53 11.11 10.47 7.31
CA ARG A 53 12.22 10.83 8.21
C ARG A 53 12.04 10.20 9.60
N MET A 54 10.79 10.14 10.07
CA MET A 54 10.43 9.43 11.29
C MET A 54 9.11 8.71 11.13
N PRO A 55 8.93 7.55 11.76
CA PRO A 55 7.66 6.84 11.73
C PRO A 55 6.53 7.71 12.31
N SER A 56 5.32 7.55 11.78
CA SER A 56 4.16 8.31 12.22
C SER A 56 2.97 7.40 12.45
N THR A 57 2.09 7.76 13.38
CA THR A 57 0.76 7.16 13.52
C THR A 57 -0.25 8.05 12.82
N VAL A 58 -0.91 7.52 11.80
CA VAL A 58 -1.95 8.20 11.01
C VAL A 58 -3.32 7.58 11.28
N CYS A 59 -4.40 8.30 10.98
CA CYS A 59 -5.76 7.82 11.12
C CYS A 59 -6.38 7.55 9.74
N ALA A 60 -6.95 6.36 9.57
CA ALA A 60 -7.65 5.87 8.39
C ALA A 60 -9.19 5.86 8.57
N SER A 61 -9.70 6.49 9.63
CA SER A 61 -11.15 6.67 9.84
C SER A 61 -11.71 7.64 8.81
N LYS A 62 -12.96 7.47 8.37
CA LYS A 62 -13.61 8.40 7.43
C LYS A 62 -13.57 9.87 7.87
N GLU A 63 -13.60 10.16 9.17
CA GLU A 63 -13.52 11.53 9.69
C GLU A 63 -12.13 12.18 9.53
N CYS A 64 -11.11 11.38 9.22
CA CYS A 64 -9.70 11.76 9.11
C CYS A 64 -9.11 11.49 7.72
N LEU A 65 -9.93 10.98 6.81
CA LEU A 65 -9.55 10.69 5.42
C LEU A 65 -9.95 11.84 4.52
N GLU A 66 -9.12 12.09 3.53
CA GLU A 66 -9.42 12.98 2.41
C GLU A 66 -9.24 12.20 1.12
N MET A 67 -10.19 12.32 0.19
CA MET A 67 -10.07 11.68 -1.12
C MET A 67 -9.40 12.66 -2.07
N VAL A 68 -8.21 12.31 -2.57
CA VAL A 68 -7.49 13.12 -3.56
C VAL A 68 -7.50 12.40 -4.90
N SER A 69 -7.62 13.15 -6.00
CA SER A 69 -7.52 12.55 -7.32
C SER A 69 -6.10 12.05 -7.57
N VAL A 70 -6.00 10.85 -8.16
CA VAL A 70 -4.74 10.40 -8.73
C VAL A 70 -4.55 11.20 -10.02
N ALA A 71 -3.45 11.95 -10.10
CA ALA A 71 -3.17 12.85 -11.21
C ALA A 71 -3.29 12.11 -12.55
N GLY A 72 -4.08 12.68 -13.47
CA GLY A 72 -4.34 12.08 -14.80
C GLY A 72 -5.40 10.97 -14.80
N SER A 73 -6.23 10.87 -13.76
CA SER A 73 -7.32 9.89 -13.68
C SER A 73 -8.55 10.44 -12.95
N ASN A 74 -9.67 9.73 -13.11
CA ASN A 74 -10.87 9.92 -12.28
C ASN A 74 -10.83 9.06 -11.00
N GLU A 75 -9.73 8.36 -10.74
CA GLU A 75 -9.57 7.54 -9.53
C GLU A 75 -9.27 8.44 -8.34
N LEU A 76 -9.93 8.14 -7.22
CA LEU A 76 -9.71 8.80 -5.94
C LEU A 76 -8.88 7.88 -5.04
N GLN A 77 -7.84 8.43 -4.43
CA GLN A 77 -7.03 7.73 -3.43
C GLN A 77 -7.27 8.33 -2.04
N PRO A 78 -7.32 7.49 -0.99
CA PRO A 78 -7.34 7.98 0.37
C PRO A 78 -6.00 8.63 0.71
N LEU A 79 -6.04 9.92 1.00
CA LEU A 79 -4.96 10.64 1.66
C LEU A 79 -5.24 10.63 3.17
N TYR A 80 -4.31 10.06 3.93
CA TYR A 80 -4.32 10.15 5.38
C TYR A 80 -3.91 11.57 5.82
N SER A 81 -4.83 12.53 5.67
CA SER A 81 -4.58 13.95 5.93
C SER A 81 -4.27 14.23 7.41
N ARG A 82 -4.73 13.36 8.32
CA ARG A 82 -4.48 13.47 9.76
C ARG A 82 -3.32 12.59 10.23
N VAL A 83 -2.17 13.23 10.48
CA VAL A 83 -1.09 12.67 11.30
C VAL A 83 -1.43 12.84 12.78
N CYS A 84 -1.67 11.73 13.49
CA CYS A 84 -2.04 11.75 14.91
C CYS A 84 -0.82 11.84 15.83
N HIS A 85 0.29 11.19 15.46
CA HIS A 85 1.57 11.24 16.19
C HIS A 85 2.74 11.18 15.21
N GLU A 86 3.59 12.20 15.18
CA GLU A 86 4.85 12.17 14.44
C GLU A 86 5.99 11.69 15.34
N GLY A 87 6.95 10.93 14.79
CA GLY A 87 8.08 10.41 15.57
C GLY A 87 7.69 9.27 16.51
N CYS A 88 6.74 8.43 16.10
CA CYS A 88 6.26 7.32 16.91
C CYS A 88 7.31 6.21 17.00
N GLN A 89 8.03 6.15 18.12
CA GLN A 89 9.09 5.18 18.44
C GLN A 89 8.56 3.80 18.88
N LEU A 90 7.41 3.37 18.35
CA LEU A 90 6.95 2.02 18.60
C LEU A 90 7.76 1.05 17.73
N ASP A 91 8.57 0.23 18.38
CA ASP A 91 9.41 -0.76 17.72
C ASP A 91 8.66 -2.08 17.44
N ASP A 92 7.63 -2.38 18.25
CA ASP A 92 6.81 -3.60 18.16
C ASP A 92 5.65 -3.51 17.14
N VAL A 93 5.62 -2.48 16.29
CA VAL A 93 4.62 -2.42 15.21
C VAL A 93 5.07 -3.28 14.04
N HIS A 94 4.83 -4.58 14.19
CA HIS A 94 5.14 -5.54 13.15
C HIS A 94 4.11 -5.52 12.00
N PRO A 95 4.54 -5.70 10.74
CA PRO A 95 3.65 -5.70 9.58
C PRO A 95 2.76 -6.95 9.49
N ASP A 96 2.73 -7.77 10.53
CA ASP A 96 2.12 -9.09 10.58
C ASP A 96 0.94 -9.19 11.56
N THR A 97 0.40 -8.05 12.01
CA THR A 97 -0.79 -8.01 12.88
C THR A 97 -1.74 -6.91 12.41
N TYR A 98 -3.01 -7.27 12.17
CA TYR A 98 -4.03 -6.35 11.67
C TYR A 98 -5.36 -6.53 12.41
N PRO A 99 -5.91 -5.48 13.07
CA PRO A 99 -5.28 -4.20 13.38
C PRO A 99 -4.09 -4.40 14.34
N ASN A 100 -3.00 -3.66 14.15
CA ASN A 100 -1.81 -3.85 14.98
C ASN A 100 -2.06 -3.32 16.41
N HIS A 101 -2.18 -4.24 17.36
CA HIS A 101 -2.46 -3.91 18.77
C HIS A 101 -1.35 -3.08 19.44
N ALA A 102 -0.10 -3.15 18.97
CA ALA A 102 1.00 -2.37 19.51
C ALA A 102 0.77 -0.85 19.33
N ILE A 103 -0.05 -0.45 18.34
CA ILE A 103 -0.45 0.94 18.14
C ILE A 103 -1.15 1.51 19.37
N ARG A 104 -1.82 0.69 20.20
CA ARG A 104 -2.41 1.14 21.46
C ARG A 104 -1.38 1.71 22.43
N HIS A 105 -0.12 1.31 22.32
CA HIS A 105 0.97 1.85 23.14
C HIS A 105 1.52 3.18 22.62
N CYS A 106 1.00 3.69 21.50
CA CYS A 106 1.32 5.02 21.03
C CYS A 106 0.81 6.06 22.03
N ARG A 107 1.57 7.16 22.19
CA ARG A 107 1.24 8.26 23.10
C ARG A 107 -0.16 8.84 22.87
N VAL A 108 -0.66 8.79 21.64
CA VAL A 108 -2.01 9.27 21.29
C VAL A 108 -3.14 8.46 21.93
N PHE A 109 -2.87 7.24 22.41
CA PHE A 109 -3.82 6.40 23.16
C PHE A 109 -3.46 6.31 24.65
N ASP A 110 -2.69 7.28 25.14
CA ASP A 110 -2.21 7.30 26.52
C ASP A 110 -1.48 6.01 26.93
N ASN A 111 -0.67 5.48 26.00
CA ASN A 111 0.06 4.22 26.16
C ASN A 111 -0.85 3.03 26.51
N GLY A 112 -2.09 3.03 26.00
CA GLY A 112 -3.05 1.93 26.10
C GLY A 112 -4.15 2.14 27.13
N ARG A 113 -4.16 3.30 27.82
CA ARG A 113 -5.20 3.62 28.82
C ARG A 113 -6.51 4.10 28.17
N THR A 114 -6.47 4.53 26.91
CA THR A 114 -7.67 4.89 26.15
C THR A 114 -7.77 4.07 24.87
N ASN A 115 -9.00 3.75 24.45
CA ASN A 115 -9.24 3.12 23.14
C ASN A 115 -9.49 4.15 22.03
N SER A 116 -9.71 5.41 22.40
CA SER A 116 -9.88 6.54 21.49
C SER A 116 -8.61 7.37 21.44
N CYS A 117 -8.27 7.83 20.23
CA CYS A 117 -7.14 8.71 19.97
C CYS A 117 -7.39 10.10 20.56
N ARG A 118 -6.41 10.62 21.30
CA ARG A 118 -6.47 11.98 21.86
C ARG A 118 -6.34 13.09 20.80
N SER A 119 -5.84 12.76 19.61
CA SER A 119 -5.65 13.72 18.52
C SER A 119 -6.88 13.87 17.62
N CYS A 120 -7.59 12.78 17.31
CA CYS A 120 -8.75 12.79 16.41
C CYS A 120 -10.04 12.20 16.99
N GLY A 121 -10.01 11.56 18.15
CA GLY A 121 -11.17 10.91 18.78
C GLY A 121 -11.49 9.51 18.23
N CYS A 122 -10.96 9.12 17.07
CA CYS A 122 -11.24 7.83 16.44
C CYS A 122 -10.65 6.65 17.23
N SER A 123 -11.21 5.46 17.01
CA SER A 123 -10.74 4.21 17.61
C SER A 123 -9.29 3.90 17.23
N TRP A 124 -8.53 3.29 18.13
CA TRP A 124 -7.18 2.81 17.84
C TRP A 124 -7.11 1.82 16.68
N ARG A 125 -8.20 1.10 16.40
CA ARG A 125 -8.31 0.17 15.26
C ARG A 125 -8.19 0.87 13.91
N ASN A 126 -8.59 2.14 13.83
CA ASN A 126 -8.53 2.94 12.60
C ASN A 126 -7.17 3.63 12.43
N HIS A 127 -6.17 3.31 13.26
CA HIS A 127 -4.86 3.95 13.19
C HIS A 127 -3.81 2.99 12.66
N VAL A 128 -2.91 3.55 11.85
CA VAL A 128 -1.84 2.82 11.18
C VAL A 128 -0.50 3.47 11.52
N HIS A 129 0.50 2.66 11.82
CA HIS A 129 1.89 3.14 11.93
C HIS A 129 2.53 3.08 10.55
N VAL A 130 2.96 4.23 10.05
CA VAL A 130 3.56 4.39 8.74
C VAL A 130 5.02 4.77 8.89
N LYS A 131 5.90 4.05 8.16
CA LYS A 131 7.34 4.35 8.07
C LYS A 131 7.72 4.96 6.72
N TYR A 132 6.79 4.96 5.77
CA TYR A 132 6.95 5.49 4.43
C TYR A 132 5.60 6.05 3.95
N LYS A 133 5.65 6.96 2.99
CA LYS A 133 4.51 7.42 2.21
C LYS A 133 4.46 6.64 0.92
N GLN A 134 3.25 6.31 0.49
CA GLN A 134 2.98 5.77 -0.82
C GLN A 134 2.43 6.90 -1.67
N ILE A 135 2.99 7.07 -2.85
CA ILE A 135 2.55 8.08 -3.81
C ILE A 135 2.20 7.35 -5.09
N TYR A 136 0.92 7.34 -5.44
CA TYR A 136 0.47 6.78 -6.71
C TYR A 136 0.75 7.77 -7.83
N ARG A 137 1.46 7.29 -8.85
CA ARG A 137 1.89 8.07 -10.01
C ARG A 137 1.51 7.34 -11.29
N GLN A 138 1.50 8.08 -12.38
CA GLN A 138 1.33 7.56 -13.73
C GLN A 138 2.61 7.75 -14.53
N ARG A 139 2.92 6.79 -15.40
CA ARG A 139 3.96 6.92 -16.42
C ARG A 139 3.46 6.38 -17.75
N GLN A 140 4.03 6.86 -18.84
CA GLN A 140 3.81 6.29 -20.17
C GLN A 140 4.81 5.15 -20.37
N VAL A 141 4.29 3.93 -20.58
CA VAL A 141 5.10 2.76 -20.91
C VAL A 141 4.73 2.24 -22.28
N LYS A 142 5.65 1.50 -22.90
CA LYS A 142 5.41 0.88 -24.20
C LYS A 142 4.38 -0.23 -24.06
N ASN A 143 3.41 -0.26 -24.97
CA ASN A 143 2.48 -1.37 -25.12
C ASN A 143 3.21 -2.56 -25.77
N SER A 144 3.89 -3.37 -24.96
CA SER A 144 4.70 -4.49 -25.43
C SER A 144 3.90 -5.46 -26.29
N ALA A 145 2.67 -5.80 -25.89
CA ALA A 145 1.78 -6.68 -26.64
C ALA A 145 1.48 -6.14 -28.05
N LEU A 146 1.19 -4.85 -28.17
CA LEU A 146 0.92 -4.21 -29.46
C LEU A 146 2.19 -4.08 -30.31
N LEU A 147 3.34 -3.82 -29.69
CA LEU A 147 4.64 -3.78 -30.38
C LEU A 147 5.04 -5.15 -30.94
N GLU A 148 4.68 -6.26 -30.28
CA GLU A 148 4.88 -7.61 -30.83
C GLU A 148 3.97 -7.91 -32.03
N VAL A 149 2.80 -7.26 -32.10
CA VAL A 149 1.95 -7.30 -33.31
C VAL A 149 2.58 -6.47 -34.43
N LEU A 150 3.09 -5.28 -34.10
CA LEU A 150 3.75 -4.38 -35.05
C LEU A 150 5.02 -4.97 -35.68
N LYS A 151 5.71 -5.90 -35.00
CA LYS A 151 6.83 -6.65 -35.61
C LYS A 151 6.39 -7.59 -36.74
N ARG A 152 5.12 -8.01 -36.75
CA ARG A 152 4.56 -9.00 -37.68
C ARG A 152 3.64 -8.39 -38.75
N LYS A 153 3.02 -7.25 -38.44
CA LYS A 153 2.13 -6.50 -39.34
C LYS A 153 2.61 -5.06 -39.44
N SER A 154 2.42 -4.42 -40.60
CA SER A 154 2.68 -2.98 -40.73
C SER A 154 1.69 -2.17 -39.90
N ILE A 155 2.10 -1.00 -39.40
CA ILE A 155 1.22 -0.13 -38.62
C ILE A 155 -0.04 0.30 -39.38
N HIS A 156 0.05 0.40 -40.71
CA HIS A 156 -1.07 0.74 -41.59
C HIS A 156 -2.09 -0.40 -41.73
N GLU A 157 -1.71 -1.63 -41.39
CA GLU A 157 -2.57 -2.82 -41.43
C GLU A 157 -3.18 -3.13 -40.06
N MET A 158 -2.74 -2.44 -39.01
CA MET A 158 -3.25 -2.63 -37.66
C MET A 158 -4.59 -1.95 -37.49
N THR A 159 -5.47 -2.59 -36.73
CA THR A 159 -6.80 -2.05 -36.44
C THR A 159 -6.98 -1.75 -34.97
N MET A 160 -8.06 -1.04 -34.62
CA MET A 160 -8.40 -0.79 -33.21
C MET A 160 -8.72 -2.11 -32.48
N GLU A 161 -9.14 -3.16 -33.19
CA GLU A 161 -9.29 -4.50 -32.64
C GLU A 161 -7.94 -5.10 -32.20
N ASP A 162 -6.84 -4.85 -32.94
CA ASP A 162 -5.49 -5.25 -32.50
C ASP A 162 -5.09 -4.50 -31.22
N VAL A 163 -5.47 -3.22 -31.09
CA VAL A 163 -5.26 -2.42 -29.86
C VAL A 163 -6.04 -3.00 -28.69
N ILE A 164 -7.34 -3.26 -28.86
CA ILE A 164 -8.20 -3.86 -27.82
C ILE A 164 -7.63 -5.23 -27.41
N ALA A 165 -7.23 -6.06 -28.37
CA ALA A 165 -6.64 -7.37 -28.08
C ALA A 165 -5.32 -7.25 -27.29
N SER A 166 -4.52 -6.20 -27.53
CA SER A 166 -3.32 -5.92 -26.76
C SER A 166 -3.64 -5.57 -25.30
N TYR A 167 -4.68 -4.75 -25.07
CA TYR A 167 -5.13 -4.39 -23.72
C TYR A 167 -5.72 -5.59 -22.99
N GLU A 168 -6.53 -6.40 -23.66
CA GLU A 168 -7.06 -7.65 -23.12
C GLU A 168 -5.93 -8.64 -22.80
N SER A 169 -4.82 -8.64 -23.54
CA SER A 169 -3.65 -9.44 -23.20
C SER A 169 -2.96 -8.99 -21.93
N GLN A 170 -2.77 -7.69 -21.76
CA GLN A 170 -2.19 -7.14 -20.54
C GLN A 170 -3.10 -7.34 -19.32
N LEU A 171 -4.42 -7.24 -19.51
CA LEU A 171 -5.40 -7.56 -18.47
C LEU A 171 -5.21 -9.01 -17.98
N ARG A 172 -5.07 -9.97 -18.90
CA ARG A 172 -4.80 -11.38 -18.55
C ARG A 172 -3.48 -11.56 -17.81
N ASP A 173 -2.44 -10.82 -18.18
CA ASP A 173 -1.15 -10.89 -17.48
C ASP A 173 -1.27 -10.36 -16.04
N LEU A 174 -1.99 -9.25 -15.84
CA LEU A 174 -2.30 -8.72 -14.52
C LEU A 174 -3.15 -9.68 -13.67
N GLU A 175 -4.12 -10.36 -14.28
CA GLU A 175 -4.94 -11.40 -13.62
C GLU A 175 -4.09 -12.60 -13.18
N ARG A 176 -3.17 -13.06 -14.03
CA ARG A 176 -2.24 -14.14 -13.67
C ARG A 176 -1.35 -13.74 -12.49
N ASP A 177 -0.92 -12.49 -12.44
CA ASP A 177 -0.06 -11.99 -11.36
C ASP A 177 -0.81 -11.91 -10.04
N GLU A 178 -2.05 -11.40 -10.08
CA GLU A 178 -2.94 -11.38 -8.92
C GLU A 178 -3.20 -12.79 -8.37
N GLU A 179 -3.50 -13.75 -9.27
CA GLU A 179 -3.71 -15.15 -8.90
C GLU A 179 -2.45 -15.79 -8.32
N ALA A 180 -1.29 -15.54 -8.93
CA ALA A 180 -0.01 -16.03 -8.43
C ALA A 180 0.29 -15.49 -7.03
N ILE A 181 0.11 -14.18 -6.80
CA ILE A 181 0.28 -13.57 -5.46
C ILE A 181 -0.63 -14.23 -4.43
N LYS A 182 -1.91 -14.42 -4.77
CA LYS A 182 -2.90 -15.07 -3.90
C LYS A 182 -2.48 -16.50 -3.55
N LYS A 183 -2.15 -17.31 -4.56
CA LYS A 183 -1.74 -18.71 -4.39
C LYS A 183 -0.45 -18.83 -3.57
N MET A 184 0.54 -17.97 -3.83
CA MET A 184 1.76 -17.92 -3.03
C MET A 184 1.44 -17.60 -1.58
N CYS A 185 0.62 -16.57 -1.31
CA CYS A 185 0.21 -16.23 0.06
C CYS A 185 -0.49 -17.41 0.75
N ALA A 186 -1.38 -18.12 0.05
CA ALA A 186 -2.10 -19.26 0.61
C ALA A 186 -1.16 -20.42 0.94
N LYS A 187 -0.24 -20.77 0.02
CA LYS A 187 0.78 -21.81 0.28
C LYS A 187 1.70 -21.43 1.44
N PHE A 188 2.17 -20.19 1.52
CA PHE A 188 2.97 -19.70 2.65
C PHE A 188 2.19 -19.79 3.97
N SER A 189 0.94 -19.35 3.99
CA SER A 189 0.09 -19.43 5.19
C SER A 189 -0.13 -20.88 5.64
N THR A 190 -0.42 -21.79 4.71
CA THR A 190 -0.59 -23.22 5.02
C THR A 190 0.70 -23.85 5.52
N PHE A 191 1.84 -23.59 4.88
CA PHE A 191 3.14 -24.06 5.35
C PHE A 191 3.46 -23.57 6.77
N LEU A 192 3.25 -22.28 7.05
CA LEU A 192 3.48 -21.70 8.36
C LEU A 192 2.56 -22.31 9.43
N ARG A 193 1.28 -22.55 9.13
CA ARG A 193 0.35 -23.22 10.05
C ARG A 193 0.77 -24.65 10.36
N ASN A 194 1.21 -25.40 9.35
CA ASN A 194 1.63 -26.79 9.52
C ASN A 194 2.94 -26.94 10.29
N ASN A 195 3.85 -25.96 10.18
CA ASN A 195 5.18 -26.03 10.77
C ASN A 195 5.35 -25.17 12.04
N SER A 196 4.40 -24.30 12.37
CA SER A 196 4.50 -23.42 13.54
C SER A 196 3.47 -23.75 14.60
N MET A 197 3.92 -24.22 15.77
CA MET A 197 3.07 -24.45 16.95
C MET A 197 2.40 -23.15 17.49
N LYS A 198 2.85 -21.96 17.05
CA LYS A 198 2.40 -20.65 17.57
C LYS A 198 1.49 -19.85 16.63
N ILE A 199 1.55 -20.06 15.31
CA ILE A 199 0.80 -19.23 14.35
C ILE A 199 -0.60 -19.81 14.19
N LYS A 200 -1.54 -19.32 15.01
CA LYS A 200 -2.97 -19.67 14.90
C LYS A 200 -3.76 -18.76 13.95
N SER A 201 -3.28 -17.53 13.72
CA SER A 201 -4.01 -16.56 12.90
C SER A 201 -3.37 -16.36 11.54
N ASP A 202 -4.23 -16.32 10.53
CA ASP A 202 -3.87 -16.01 9.16
C ASP A 202 -3.75 -14.52 8.98
N VAL A 203 -2.51 -14.03 9.09
CA VAL A 203 -2.19 -12.61 8.99
C VAL A 203 -2.69 -12.00 7.69
N TYR A 204 -2.66 -12.76 6.60
CA TYR A 204 -3.12 -12.25 5.31
C TYR A 204 -4.64 -12.16 5.24
N ALA A 205 -5.37 -13.14 5.80
CA ALA A 205 -6.82 -13.03 5.95
C ALA A 205 -7.22 -11.86 6.85
N GLU A 206 -6.50 -11.63 7.96
CA GLU A 206 -6.72 -10.47 8.84
C GLU A 206 -6.51 -9.14 8.11
N TYR A 207 -5.46 -9.05 7.30
CA TYR A 207 -5.23 -7.91 6.43
C TYR A 207 -6.38 -7.68 5.45
N LEU A 208 -6.83 -8.73 4.77
CA LEU A 208 -7.93 -8.62 3.80
C LEU A 208 -9.24 -8.17 4.47
N ARG A 209 -9.55 -8.71 5.65
CA ARG A 209 -10.69 -8.23 6.47
C ARG A 209 -10.55 -6.76 6.84
N HIS A 210 -9.37 -6.33 7.27
CA HIS A 210 -9.12 -4.92 7.58
C HIS A 210 -9.20 -4.04 6.32
N ALA A 211 -8.76 -4.53 5.15
CA ALA A 211 -8.86 -3.81 3.88
C ALA A 211 -10.32 -3.62 3.43
N VAL A 212 -11.20 -4.60 3.69
CA VAL A 212 -12.65 -4.46 3.50
C VAL A 212 -13.18 -3.34 4.40
N GLU A 213 -12.90 -3.38 5.71
CA GLU A 213 -13.34 -2.35 6.68
C GLU A 213 -12.87 -0.94 6.25
N MET A 214 -11.62 -0.80 5.81
CA MET A 214 -11.12 0.50 5.32
C MET A 214 -11.79 0.94 4.01
N ALA A 215 -12.07 0.01 3.09
CA ALA A 215 -12.77 0.34 1.84
C ALA A 215 -14.22 0.80 2.09
N GLU A 216 -14.88 0.23 3.10
CA GLU A 216 -16.20 0.68 3.55
C GLU A 216 -16.14 2.09 4.16
N GLU A 217 -15.13 2.37 4.98
CA GLU A 217 -14.89 3.73 5.52
C GLU A 217 -14.65 4.75 4.39
N GLU A 218 -13.89 4.40 3.36
CA GLU A 218 -13.69 5.22 2.17
C GLU A 218 -15.00 5.46 1.39
N MET A 219 -15.86 4.45 1.25
CA MET A 219 -17.15 4.58 0.57
C MET A 219 -18.02 5.67 1.21
N LEU A 220 -17.97 5.79 2.54
CA LEU A 220 -18.74 6.80 3.28
C LEU A 220 -18.29 8.25 3.02
N VAL A 221 -17.11 8.45 2.42
CA VAL A 221 -16.55 9.77 2.05
C VAL A 221 -16.39 9.95 0.55
N GLY A 222 -17.13 9.17 -0.25
CA GLY A 222 -17.15 9.30 -1.71
C GLY A 222 -16.26 8.34 -2.47
N GLY A 223 -15.70 7.32 -1.80
CA GLY A 223 -15.04 6.19 -2.44
C GLY A 223 -16.01 5.27 -3.19
N SER A 224 -15.49 4.45 -4.11
CA SER A 224 -16.30 3.48 -4.85
C SER A 224 -16.66 2.27 -4.00
N GLY A 225 -17.95 1.94 -3.88
CA GLY A 225 -18.42 0.71 -3.22
C GLY A 225 -17.96 -0.57 -3.91
N GLU A 226 -17.59 -0.51 -5.19
CA GLU A 226 -17.04 -1.66 -5.93
C GLU A 226 -15.72 -2.15 -5.31
N LYS A 227 -14.94 -1.24 -4.71
CA LYS A 227 -13.67 -1.58 -4.05
C LYS A 227 -13.87 -2.51 -2.86
N ALA A 228 -14.91 -2.30 -2.05
CA ALA A 228 -15.23 -3.17 -0.92
C ALA A 228 -15.65 -4.57 -1.42
N ALA A 229 -16.53 -4.63 -2.42
CA ALA A 229 -16.98 -5.89 -3.02
C ALA A 229 -15.83 -6.68 -3.66
N GLU A 230 -14.87 -6.01 -4.30
CA GLU A 230 -13.65 -6.63 -4.84
C GLU A 230 -12.79 -7.25 -3.72
N TYR A 231 -12.56 -6.54 -2.61
CA TYR A 231 -11.80 -7.09 -1.48
C TYR A 231 -12.52 -8.24 -0.79
N GLU A 232 -13.84 -8.17 -0.65
CA GLU A 232 -14.61 -9.29 -0.11
C GLU A 232 -14.52 -10.53 -1.00
N LYS A 233 -14.60 -10.34 -2.33
CA LYS A 233 -14.39 -11.45 -3.27
C LYS A 233 -13.00 -12.03 -3.10
N TYR A 234 -11.98 -11.18 -3.03
CA TYR A 234 -10.60 -11.61 -2.88
C TYR A 234 -10.34 -12.34 -1.55
N LEU A 235 -10.96 -11.89 -0.46
CA LEU A 235 -10.95 -12.57 0.83
C LEU A 235 -11.59 -13.96 0.74
N ARG A 236 -12.78 -14.07 0.13
CA ARG A 236 -13.45 -15.36 -0.07
C ARG A 236 -12.61 -16.32 -0.91
N ASP A 237 -12.07 -15.85 -2.03
CA ASP A 237 -11.24 -16.67 -2.93
C ASP A 237 -9.97 -17.15 -2.23
N TYR A 238 -9.35 -16.30 -1.40
CA TYR A 238 -8.20 -16.67 -0.58
C TYR A 238 -8.53 -17.70 0.50
N GLU A 239 -9.62 -17.49 1.26
CA GLU A 239 -10.04 -18.40 2.32
C GLU A 239 -10.38 -19.79 1.76
N ASN A 240 -11.04 -19.85 0.60
CA ASN A 240 -11.30 -21.09 -0.12
C ASN A 240 -10.01 -21.83 -0.51
N GLU A 241 -9.01 -21.12 -1.07
CA GLU A 241 -7.72 -21.72 -1.45
C GLU A 241 -7.00 -22.29 -0.21
N VAL A 242 -7.01 -21.56 0.90
CA VAL A 242 -6.42 -22.01 2.17
C VAL A 242 -7.12 -23.27 2.69
N GLU A 243 -8.46 -23.31 2.63
CA GLU A 243 -9.25 -24.47 3.04
C GLU A 243 -8.95 -25.70 2.17
N LEU A 244 -8.90 -25.52 0.84
CA LEU A 244 -8.53 -26.58 -0.10
C LEU A 244 -7.15 -27.15 0.22
N LEU A 245 -6.14 -26.31 0.41
CA LEU A 245 -4.78 -26.74 0.74
C LEU A 245 -4.70 -27.44 2.11
N GLN A 246 -5.51 -27.02 3.10
CA GLN A 246 -5.59 -27.69 4.41
C GLN A 246 -6.28 -29.06 4.34
N SER A 247 -7.32 -29.17 3.53
CA SER A 247 -8.01 -30.44 3.30
C SER A 247 -7.08 -31.46 2.62
N ALA A 248 -6.27 -31.02 1.64
CA ALA A 248 -5.26 -31.84 0.99
C ALA A 248 -4.15 -32.28 1.96
N ALA A 249 -3.70 -31.37 2.84
CA ALA A 249 -2.73 -31.70 3.89
C ALA A 249 -3.24 -32.76 4.88
N SER A 250 -4.55 -32.77 5.15
CA SER A 250 -5.18 -33.79 6.00
C SER A 250 -5.23 -35.18 5.32
N CYS A 251 -5.13 -35.22 3.99
CA CYS A 251 -5.06 -36.44 3.17
C CYS A 251 -3.62 -36.89 2.85
N GLY A 252 -2.59 -36.19 3.35
CA GLY A 252 -1.18 -36.54 3.18
C GLY A 252 -0.41 -35.70 2.16
N GLU A 253 -1.06 -34.82 1.40
CA GLU A 253 -0.39 -33.82 0.53
C GLU A 253 -0.09 -32.55 1.33
N VAL A 254 1.04 -32.54 2.04
CA VAL A 254 1.49 -31.39 2.83
C VAL A 254 2.36 -30.48 1.96
N VAL A 255 2.14 -29.16 2.05
CA VAL A 255 3.06 -28.17 1.45
C VAL A 255 4.47 -28.41 2.01
N THR A 256 5.39 -28.79 1.13
CA THR A 256 6.74 -29.22 1.46
C THR A 256 7.72 -28.05 1.54
N ILE A 257 8.96 -28.32 1.96
CA ILE A 257 10.03 -27.32 1.92
C ILE A 257 10.42 -27.02 0.47
N GLU A 258 10.35 -28.03 -0.41
CA GLU A 258 10.58 -27.91 -1.85
C GLU A 258 9.58 -26.94 -2.48
N ASP A 259 8.30 -27.02 -2.12
CA ASP A 259 7.29 -26.05 -2.54
C ASP A 259 7.68 -24.61 -2.14
N ILE A 260 8.26 -24.41 -0.95
CA ILE A 260 8.73 -23.09 -0.51
C ILE A 260 9.89 -22.57 -1.38
N PHE A 261 10.80 -23.45 -1.81
CA PHE A 261 11.88 -23.06 -2.72
C PHE A 261 11.34 -22.67 -4.11
N GLU A 262 10.36 -23.40 -4.64
CA GLU A 262 9.69 -23.05 -5.89
C GLU A 262 8.98 -21.70 -5.78
N LEU A 263 8.25 -21.47 -4.69
CA LEU A 263 7.59 -20.18 -4.44
C LEU A 263 8.57 -19.01 -4.36
N LYS A 264 9.76 -19.22 -3.79
CA LYS A 264 10.80 -18.20 -3.76
C LYS A 264 11.26 -17.82 -5.18
N GLN A 265 11.34 -18.81 -6.08
CA GLN A 265 11.69 -18.56 -7.48
C GLN A 265 10.56 -17.84 -8.23
N GLU A 266 9.31 -18.26 -8.04
CA GLU A 266 8.13 -17.58 -8.60
C GLU A 266 8.05 -16.12 -8.14
N LEU A 267 8.31 -15.87 -6.86
CA LEU A 267 8.36 -14.52 -6.30
C LEU A 267 9.45 -13.67 -6.96
N ALA A 268 10.62 -14.24 -7.25
CA ALA A 268 11.71 -13.53 -7.92
C ALA A 268 11.34 -13.13 -9.37
N GLU A 269 10.59 -13.96 -10.09
CA GLU A 269 10.08 -13.60 -11.42
C GLU A 269 8.97 -12.54 -11.35
N LEU A 270 8.13 -12.57 -10.31
CA LEU A 270 7.18 -11.49 -10.04
C LEU A 270 7.88 -10.17 -9.71
N MET A 271 8.97 -10.20 -8.93
CA MET A 271 9.76 -9.01 -8.59
C MET A 271 10.32 -8.30 -9.82
N LYS A 272 10.70 -9.03 -10.87
CA LYS A 272 11.16 -8.41 -12.14
C LYS A 272 10.07 -7.62 -12.85
N ARG A 273 8.80 -7.96 -12.62
CA ARG A 273 7.62 -7.32 -13.23
C ARG A 273 7.00 -6.26 -12.34
N HIS A 274 7.23 -6.35 -11.02
CA HIS A 274 6.71 -5.46 -9.99
C HIS A 274 7.86 -4.94 -9.13
N GLU A 275 8.53 -3.89 -9.62
CA GLU A 275 9.70 -3.26 -8.99
C GLU A 275 9.48 -2.82 -7.54
N GLU A 276 8.23 -2.49 -7.19
CA GLU A 276 7.85 -2.11 -5.83
C GLU A 276 8.01 -3.26 -4.81
N ILE A 277 7.94 -4.52 -5.25
CA ILE A 277 8.09 -5.69 -4.37
C ILE A 277 9.49 -5.70 -3.75
N GLU A 278 10.53 -5.45 -4.55
CA GLU A 278 11.92 -5.41 -4.06
C GLU A 278 12.14 -4.24 -3.10
N THR A 279 11.57 -3.09 -3.42
CA THR A 279 11.66 -1.89 -2.57
C THR A 279 11.01 -2.15 -1.21
N LEU A 280 9.79 -2.72 -1.19
CA LEU A 280 9.06 -3.05 0.03
C LEU A 280 9.76 -4.15 0.85
N LEU A 281 10.39 -5.14 0.19
CA LEU A 281 11.20 -6.16 0.86
C LEU A 281 12.40 -5.54 1.56
N ASN A 282 13.16 -4.68 0.88
CA ASN A 282 14.33 -4.02 1.46
C ASN A 282 13.95 -3.15 2.68
N ILE A 283 12.82 -2.43 2.60
CA ILE A 283 12.27 -1.63 3.71
C ILE A 283 11.88 -2.54 4.89
N ALA A 284 11.18 -3.66 4.62
CA ALA A 284 10.76 -4.60 5.64
C ALA A 284 11.95 -5.28 6.34
N GLU A 285 13.04 -5.53 5.61
CA GLU A 285 14.29 -6.09 6.14
C GLU A 285 15.20 -5.05 6.83
N GLY A 286 14.82 -3.77 6.84
CA GLY A 286 15.61 -2.69 7.43
C GLY A 286 16.91 -2.40 6.68
N LYS A 287 17.03 -2.84 5.42
CA LYS A 287 18.18 -2.54 4.57
C LYS A 287 18.09 -1.10 4.09
N HIS A 288 19.18 -0.35 4.24
CA HIS A 288 19.26 1.05 3.81
C HIS A 288 19.11 1.13 2.29
N VAL A 289 17.99 1.68 1.81
CA VAL A 289 17.79 1.87 0.36
C VAL A 289 18.64 3.06 -0.08
N GLN A 290 19.74 2.80 -0.78
CA GLN A 290 20.49 3.84 -1.49
C GLN A 290 19.84 4.04 -2.87
N PHE A 291 19.10 5.12 -3.04
CA PHE A 291 18.67 5.53 -4.37
C PHE A 291 19.76 6.36 -5.03
N SER A 292 20.24 5.87 -6.19
CA SER A 292 20.97 6.70 -7.13
C SER A 292 19.98 7.64 -7.81
N SER A 293 20.03 8.92 -7.47
CA SER A 293 19.35 9.94 -8.26
C SER A 293 20.06 10.04 -9.61
N ALA A 294 19.57 9.32 -10.61
CA ALA A 294 19.95 9.56 -12.00
C ALA A 294 19.25 10.83 -12.51
N THR A 295 19.56 11.98 -11.91
CA THR A 295 19.34 13.28 -12.54
C THR A 295 20.46 13.48 -13.54
N LYS A 296 20.18 13.17 -14.81
CA LYS A 296 20.97 13.70 -15.93
C LYS A 296 21.01 15.22 -15.80
N GLY A 297 22.21 15.74 -15.61
CA GLY A 297 22.46 17.13 -15.30
C GLY A 297 21.96 18.09 -16.38
N ILE A 298 21.29 19.14 -15.92
CA ILE A 298 21.38 20.47 -16.51
C ILE A 298 22.11 21.30 -15.46
N GLY A 299 23.29 21.78 -15.84
CA GLY A 299 24.21 22.47 -14.94
C GLY A 299 23.66 23.81 -14.47
N SER A 300 24.02 24.19 -13.25
CA SER A 300 24.43 25.55 -12.94
C SER A 300 25.17 25.56 -11.61
N ASP A 301 26.29 26.25 -11.64
CA ASP A 301 27.26 26.43 -10.58
C ASP A 301 26.65 27.08 -9.33
N ALA A 302 26.98 26.52 -8.16
CA ALA A 302 27.13 27.30 -6.93
C ALA A 302 27.96 26.51 -5.93
N THR A 303 29.26 26.80 -5.96
CA THR A 303 30.27 26.46 -4.97
C THR A 303 29.85 26.97 -3.59
N THR A 304 29.69 26.10 -2.60
CA THR A 304 30.05 26.45 -1.21
C THR A 304 30.51 25.21 -0.46
N SER A 305 31.83 25.14 -0.30
CA SER A 305 32.57 24.28 0.60
C SER A 305 32.15 24.48 2.06
N TYR A 306 31.89 23.40 2.80
CA TYR A 306 32.21 23.37 4.22
C TYR A 306 32.77 22.00 4.61
N THR A 307 34.05 22.03 4.93
CA THR A 307 34.89 20.94 5.42
C THR A 307 34.43 20.47 6.80
N GLY A 308 34.52 19.16 7.02
CA GLY A 308 34.13 18.52 8.27
C GLY A 308 35.02 18.83 9.47
N SER A 309 34.61 18.33 10.62
CA SER A 309 35.50 18.01 11.74
C SER A 309 34.86 16.94 12.61
N GLN A 310 35.47 15.76 12.58
CA GLN A 310 35.36 14.75 13.61
C GLN A 310 36.24 15.18 14.80
N THR A 311 35.71 15.11 16.02
CA THR A 311 36.53 14.95 17.22
C THR A 311 35.83 14.02 18.20
N ASN A 312 36.49 12.92 18.52
CA ASN A 312 36.21 12.04 19.65
C ASN A 312 36.63 12.72 20.95
N ALA A 313 35.87 12.54 22.04
CA ALA A 313 36.41 12.50 23.41
C ALA A 313 35.41 11.88 24.38
N ALA A 314 35.93 11.06 25.28
CA ALA A 314 35.24 10.23 26.25
C ALA A 314 34.92 10.95 27.57
N GLY A 315 33.91 10.43 28.27
CA GLY A 315 33.87 10.28 29.74
C GLY A 315 33.54 11.51 30.59
N SER A 316 32.44 11.43 31.36
CA SER A 316 32.46 11.46 32.84
C SER A 316 31.06 11.57 33.45
N LEU A 317 30.92 10.97 34.63
CA LEU A 317 29.74 10.75 35.45
C LEU A 317 29.28 11.99 36.24
N THR A 318 27.93 12.17 36.30
CA THR A 318 27.05 12.67 37.41
C THR A 318 27.25 14.08 37.98
N PRO A 319 26.31 14.66 38.79
CA PRO A 319 24.89 14.33 39.04
C PRO A 319 23.89 15.53 38.89
N ARG A 320 22.60 15.20 39.00
CA ARG A 320 21.41 16.05 39.26
C ARG A 320 21.63 17.18 40.29
N PRO A 321 20.80 18.23 40.19
CA PRO A 321 19.98 18.59 41.35
C PRO A 321 18.49 18.74 41.03
N SER A 322 17.76 18.67 42.13
CA SER A 322 16.33 18.49 42.35
C SER A 322 15.49 19.77 42.35
N ASP A 323 14.19 19.55 42.14
CA ASP A 323 13.03 20.23 42.73
C ASP A 323 12.89 21.76 42.67
N THR A 324 11.81 22.20 42.02
CA THR A 324 10.91 23.16 42.66
C THR A 324 9.46 22.93 42.23
N THR A 325 8.68 22.48 43.19
CA THR A 325 7.23 22.46 43.26
C THR A 325 6.63 23.87 43.21
N TYR A 326 5.57 24.08 42.44
CA TYR A 326 4.45 24.95 42.84
C TYR A 326 3.13 24.37 42.35
N ALA A 327 2.21 24.21 43.29
CA ALA A 327 0.86 23.73 43.10
C ALA A 327 -0.15 24.90 43.23
N LEU A 328 -1.39 24.61 42.82
CA LEU A 328 -2.66 25.30 43.11
C LEU A 328 -2.96 26.55 42.27
N LYS A 329 -4.16 26.83 41.74
CA LYS A 329 -5.44 26.13 41.47
C LYS A 329 -6.34 27.20 40.76
N PRO A 330 -7.63 26.96 40.43
CA PRO A 330 -8.28 27.42 39.21
C PRO A 330 -9.09 28.72 39.37
N LYS A 331 -9.60 29.27 38.25
CA LYS A 331 -10.79 30.13 38.23
C LYS A 331 -11.76 29.72 37.12
N TYR A 332 -13.02 29.61 37.55
CA TYR A 332 -14.25 29.34 36.81
C TYR A 332 -14.73 30.55 35.98
N SER A 333 -15.77 30.28 35.18
CA SER A 333 -16.89 31.18 34.80
C SER A 333 -16.67 31.95 33.48
N THR A 334 -17.60 32.04 32.51
CA THR A 334 -19.00 31.59 32.35
C THR A 334 -19.44 31.84 30.88
N THR A 335 -20.40 31.06 30.40
CA THR A 335 -21.55 31.43 29.51
C THR A 335 -21.31 32.08 28.14
N HIS A 336 -21.81 31.49 27.05
CA HIS A 336 -22.84 32.12 26.18
C HIS A 336 -23.35 31.20 25.04
N ILE A 337 -24.60 30.75 25.22
CA ILE A 337 -25.76 30.82 24.31
C ILE A 337 -25.78 29.96 23.02
N TYR A 338 -26.65 28.95 23.11
CA TYR A 338 -27.48 28.42 22.02
C TYR A 338 -28.46 29.50 21.52
N GLN A 339 -28.55 29.71 20.21
CA GLN A 339 -29.83 30.01 19.57
C GLN A 339 -29.85 29.61 18.09
N ALA A 340 -30.91 28.89 17.76
CA ALA A 340 -31.25 28.36 16.45
C ALA A 340 -31.61 29.45 15.45
N ARG A 341 -31.47 29.15 14.15
CA ARG A 341 -32.40 29.59 13.11
C ARG A 341 -32.53 28.54 12.03
N ARG A 342 -33.75 28.00 11.94
CA ARG A 342 -34.35 27.43 10.74
C ARG A 342 -34.33 28.48 9.63
N TYR A 343 -34.06 28.06 8.40
CA TYR A 343 -34.97 28.21 7.26
C TYR A 343 -34.78 27.01 6.34
#